data_AF-A0A6N9TVK5-F1
#
_entry.id   AF-A0A6N9TVK5-F1
#
_cell.length_a   1.000
_cell.length_b   1.000
_cell.length_c   1.000
_cell.angle_alpha   90.00
_cell.angle_beta   90.00
_cell.angle_gamma   90.00
#
_symmetry.space_group_name_H-M   'P 1'
#
loop_
_entity.id
_entity.type
_entity.pdbx_description
1 polymer ?
#
loop_
_entity_poly.entity_id
_entity_poly.type
_entity_poly.pdbx_seq_one_letter_code
_entity_poly.pdbx_strand_id
1 'polypeptide(L)'
;MKQGVAQLYGPLRCFEDEDEDDQLAFCRARGGCPLCQGERKGWFDALLDSADREWARFTAPEEYPFTAGQNGIHETTCSVVARHNPATYARPTGPTYVEALRRYAHSVDPYSGRSDFDGDQNYPRMHSMTTEEAHQWISKNTGPKGGRNYKRCARCGPAV
;
A
#
# COMPACT_ATOMS: atom_id res chain seq x y z
N MET A 1 6.09 2.61 46.72
CA MET A 1 5.16 2.52 45.57
C MET A 1 5.88 2.95 44.29
N LYS A 2 6.47 2.01 43.52
CA LYS A 2 7.12 2.30 42.21
C LYS A 2 7.02 1.17 41.17
N GLN A 3 6.08 0.23 41.32
CA GLN A 3 5.95 -0.93 40.41
C GLN A 3 4.71 -0.88 39.48
N GLY A 4 3.60 -0.24 39.89
CA GLY A 4 2.38 -0.21 39.07
C GLY A 4 2.47 0.64 37.79
N VAL A 5 3.16 1.79 37.83
CA VAL A 5 3.21 2.73 36.69
C VAL A 5 3.99 2.14 35.50
N ALA A 6 5.13 1.47 35.75
CA ALA A 6 5.93 0.82 34.72
C ALA A 6 5.24 -0.41 34.07
N GLN A 7 4.15 -0.91 34.66
CA GLN A 7 3.39 -2.04 34.16
C GLN A 7 2.18 -1.61 33.32
N LEU A 8 1.65 -0.40 33.59
CA LEU A 8 0.67 0.29 32.73
C LEU A 8 1.38 0.87 31.50
N TYR A 9 2.45 1.65 31.70
CA TYR A 9 3.32 2.16 30.64
C TYR A 9 4.50 1.20 30.40
N GLY A 10 4.18 -0.01 29.93
CA GLY A 10 5.23 -0.92 29.46
C GLY A 10 6.03 -0.23 28.34
N PRO A 11 7.38 -0.30 28.31
CA PRO A 11 8.26 0.48 27.41
C PRO A 11 8.24 -0.01 25.94
N LEU A 12 7.09 -0.54 25.54
CA LEU A 12 6.73 -1.27 24.32
C LEU A 12 5.25 -1.03 23.93
N ARG A 13 4.48 -0.24 24.70
CA ARG A 13 3.13 0.22 24.34
C ARG A 13 3.21 1.58 23.62
N CYS A 14 3.86 1.58 22.44
CA CYS A 14 4.10 2.76 21.62
C CYS A 14 2.81 3.19 20.89
N PHE A 15 1.82 3.79 21.57
CA PHE A 15 0.47 3.82 21.00
C PHE A 15 -0.41 5.06 21.18
N GLU A 16 -0.16 5.97 22.12
CA GLU A 16 -1.17 7.00 22.46
C GLU A 16 -0.65 8.47 22.47
N ASP A 17 0.64 8.77 22.68
CA ASP A 17 1.10 10.16 22.96
C ASP A 17 2.43 10.65 22.31
N GLU A 18 3.12 9.88 21.45
CA GLU A 18 4.42 10.28 20.85
C GLU A 18 4.37 10.42 19.32
N ASP A 19 5.08 11.41 18.76
CA ASP A 19 5.19 11.70 17.31
C ASP A 19 5.81 10.53 16.52
N GLU A 20 5.34 10.29 15.29
CA GLU A 20 5.80 9.19 14.44
C GLU A 20 7.32 9.20 14.19
N ASP A 21 7.93 10.39 14.00
CA ASP A 21 9.36 10.52 13.77
C ASP A 21 10.17 10.24 15.04
N ASP A 22 9.69 10.66 16.22
CA ASP A 22 10.31 10.36 17.51
C ASP A 22 10.25 8.86 17.83
N GLN A 23 9.11 8.21 17.59
CA GLN A 23 8.96 6.76 17.73
C GLN A 23 9.91 6.00 16.78
N LEU A 24 10.01 6.46 15.52
CA LEU A 24 10.90 5.87 14.52
C LEU A 24 12.37 6.06 14.90
N ALA A 25 12.75 7.22 15.43
CA ALA A 25 14.09 7.50 15.93
C ALA A 25 14.45 6.59 17.12
N PHE A 26 13.55 6.42 18.09
CA PHE A 26 13.73 5.50 19.22
C PHE A 26 13.84 4.03 18.77
N CYS A 27 13.01 3.61 17.82
CA CYS A 27 13.06 2.28 17.21
C CYS A 27 14.40 2.03 16.50
N ARG A 28 14.91 2.99 15.73
CA ARG A 28 16.25 2.93 15.11
C ARG A 28 17.36 2.82 16.16
N ALA A 29 17.33 3.66 17.21
CA ALA A 29 18.35 3.68 18.27
C ALA A 29 18.46 2.34 19.04
N ARG A 30 17.35 1.61 19.18
CA ARG A 30 17.32 0.27 19.80
C ARG A 30 17.60 -0.89 18.83
N GLY A 31 17.79 -0.62 17.54
CA GLY A 31 17.91 -1.64 16.50
C GLY A 31 16.59 -2.28 16.07
N GLY A 32 15.47 -1.94 16.71
CA GLY A 32 14.13 -2.39 16.39
C GLY A 32 13.23 -2.45 17.62
N CYS A 33 11.96 -2.78 17.41
CA CYS A 33 10.99 -2.99 18.47
C CYS A 33 10.07 -4.21 18.16
N PRO A 34 9.41 -4.80 19.17
CA PRO A 34 8.39 -5.83 19.02
C PRO A 34 7.25 -5.48 18.06
N LEU A 35 6.91 -4.19 17.88
CA LEU A 35 5.91 -3.78 16.89
C LEU A 35 6.39 -4.07 15.45
N CYS A 36 7.64 -3.67 15.13
CA CYS A 36 8.28 -3.95 13.84
C CYS A 36 8.55 -5.44 13.60
N GLN A 37 8.88 -6.20 14.64
CA GLN A 37 9.24 -7.63 14.53
C GLN A 37 8.06 -8.58 14.72
N GLY A 38 6.90 -8.08 15.17
CA GLY A 38 5.66 -8.82 15.35
C GLY A 38 4.79 -8.80 14.10
N GLU A 39 3.47 -8.65 14.30
CA GLU A 39 2.48 -8.79 13.23
C GLU A 39 2.68 -7.85 12.04
N ARG A 40 3.17 -6.63 12.28
CA ARG A 40 3.44 -5.64 11.21
C ARG A 40 4.51 -6.13 10.22
N LYS A 41 5.43 -7.02 10.62
CA LYS A 41 6.36 -7.67 9.69
C LYS A 41 5.61 -8.51 8.65
N GLY A 42 4.70 -9.36 9.10
CA GLY A 42 3.91 -10.23 8.20
C GLY A 42 2.99 -9.43 7.28
N TRP A 43 2.51 -8.26 7.74
CA TRP A 43 1.72 -7.36 6.90
C TRP A 43 2.59 -6.65 5.85
N PHE A 44 3.78 -6.19 6.24
CA PHE A 44 4.76 -5.61 5.31
C PHE A 44 5.22 -6.61 4.25
N ASP A 45 5.52 -7.85 4.63
CA ASP A 45 5.90 -8.92 3.70
C ASP A 45 4.77 -9.19 2.68
N ALA A 46 3.51 -9.24 3.13
CA ALA A 46 2.35 -9.41 2.26
C ALA A 46 2.09 -8.19 1.34
N LEU A 47 2.44 -6.98 1.78
CA LEU A 47 2.45 -5.79 0.93
C LEU A 47 3.52 -5.91 -0.15
N LEU A 48 4.75 -6.32 0.20
CA LEU A 48 5.82 -6.51 -0.78
C LEU A 48 5.47 -7.60 -1.81
N ASP A 49 4.85 -8.70 -1.38
CA ASP A 49 4.37 -9.75 -2.29
C ASP A 49 3.26 -9.24 -3.23
N SER A 50 2.50 -8.23 -2.80
CA SER A 50 1.49 -7.56 -3.64
C SER A 50 2.14 -6.57 -4.60
N ALA A 51 3.09 -5.77 -4.13
CA ALA A 51 3.89 -4.84 -4.93
C ALA A 51 4.67 -5.55 -6.04
N ASP A 52 5.27 -6.72 -5.77
CA ASP A 52 5.97 -7.53 -6.77
C ASP A 52 5.03 -7.98 -7.90
N ARG A 53 3.81 -8.44 -7.55
CA ARG A 53 2.79 -8.87 -8.53
C ARG A 53 2.29 -7.68 -9.36
N GLU A 54 1.93 -6.57 -8.73
CA GLU A 54 1.43 -5.39 -9.44
C GLU A 54 2.51 -4.74 -10.30
N TRP A 55 3.78 -4.76 -9.88
CA TRP A 55 4.89 -4.29 -10.72
C TRP A 55 5.04 -5.15 -11.96
N ALA A 56 5.11 -6.47 -11.81
CA ALA A 56 5.27 -7.39 -12.93
C ALA A 56 4.16 -7.18 -13.98
N ARG A 57 2.89 -7.06 -13.53
CA ARG A 57 1.75 -6.77 -14.38
C ARG A 57 1.83 -5.38 -15.04
N PHE A 58 2.14 -4.34 -14.28
CA PHE A 58 2.28 -2.97 -14.78
C PHE A 58 3.37 -2.84 -15.86
N THR A 59 4.48 -3.59 -15.72
CA THR A 59 5.55 -3.64 -16.73
C THR A 59 5.23 -4.47 -17.98
N ALA A 60 4.10 -5.17 -18.00
CA ALA A 60 3.65 -6.01 -19.12
C ALA A 60 2.28 -5.53 -19.66
N PRO A 61 2.17 -4.29 -20.18
CA PRO A 61 0.89 -3.70 -20.61
C PRO A 61 0.19 -4.50 -21.71
N GLU A 62 0.92 -5.30 -22.50
CA GLU A 62 0.33 -6.05 -23.61
C GLU A 62 -0.40 -7.33 -23.14
N GLU A 63 -0.09 -7.80 -21.93
CA GLU A 63 -0.79 -8.89 -21.22
C GLU A 63 -1.81 -8.33 -20.20
N TYR A 64 -1.49 -7.19 -19.59
CA TYR A 64 -2.33 -6.49 -18.62
C TYR A 64 -2.68 -5.08 -19.12
N PRO A 65 -3.56 -4.94 -20.14
CA PRO A 65 -3.81 -3.66 -20.83
C PRO A 65 -4.60 -2.64 -20.03
N PHE A 66 -5.23 -3.04 -18.92
CA PHE A 66 -6.02 -2.14 -18.09
C PHE A 66 -5.46 -2.00 -16.67
N THR A 67 -5.61 -0.83 -16.08
CA THR A 67 -5.29 -0.60 -14.67
C THR A 67 -6.45 0.07 -13.95
N ALA A 68 -6.86 -0.46 -12.80
CA ALA A 68 -7.81 0.16 -11.89
C ALA A 68 -7.10 0.93 -10.76
N GLY A 69 -7.62 2.12 -10.46
CA GLY A 69 -7.33 2.85 -9.23
C GLY A 69 -8.62 3.18 -8.47
N GLN A 70 -8.49 3.90 -7.36
CA GLN A 70 -9.58 4.19 -6.41
C GLN A 70 -10.86 4.76 -7.05
N ASN A 71 -10.73 5.52 -8.14
CA ASN A 71 -11.84 6.27 -8.76
C ASN A 71 -12.21 5.81 -10.18
N GLY A 72 -11.54 4.80 -10.75
CA GLY A 72 -11.69 4.50 -12.17
C GLY A 72 -10.75 3.47 -12.77
N ILE A 73 -11.00 3.19 -14.05
CA ILE A 73 -10.20 2.29 -14.89
C ILE A 73 -9.57 3.05 -16.06
N HIS A 74 -8.34 2.68 -16.37
CA HIS A 74 -7.44 3.28 -17.36
C HIS A 74 -6.84 2.20 -18.25
N GLU A 75 -6.28 2.57 -19.39
CA GLU A 75 -5.24 1.76 -20.06
C GLU A 75 -3.95 1.83 -19.23
N THR A 76 -3.18 0.74 -19.17
CA THR A 76 -1.96 0.64 -18.35
C THR A 76 -0.87 1.63 -18.78
N THR A 77 -0.80 1.93 -20.07
CA THR A 77 0.11 2.93 -20.66
C THR A 77 -0.33 4.38 -20.41
N CYS A 78 -1.46 4.62 -19.73
CA CYS A 78 -1.97 5.95 -19.49
C CYS A 78 -1.03 6.76 -18.58
N SER A 79 -0.68 7.97 -19.01
CA SER A 79 0.03 9.00 -18.21
C SER A 79 -0.50 9.23 -16.78
N VAL A 80 -1.77 8.92 -16.49
CA VAL A 80 -2.32 8.99 -15.12
C VAL A 80 -1.82 7.80 -14.29
N VAL A 81 -1.82 6.59 -14.84
CA VAL A 81 -1.29 5.38 -14.19
C VAL A 81 0.20 5.56 -13.92
N ALA A 82 0.96 6.02 -14.91
CA ALA A 82 2.40 6.32 -14.77
C ALA A 82 2.73 7.42 -13.73
N ARG A 83 1.76 8.24 -13.31
CA ARG A 83 1.92 9.23 -12.24
C ARG A 83 1.63 8.66 -10.85
N HIS A 84 0.82 7.61 -10.76
CA HIS A 84 0.37 7.00 -9.51
C HIS A 84 1.13 5.71 -9.14
N ASN A 85 1.81 5.09 -10.09
CA ASN A 85 2.81 4.04 -9.85
C ASN A 85 4.23 4.63 -9.80
N PRO A 86 5.18 3.98 -9.08
CA PRO A 86 6.57 4.41 -9.07
C PRO A 86 7.21 4.25 -10.45
N ALA A 87 8.15 5.15 -10.80
CA ALA A 87 8.89 5.06 -12.07
C ALA A 87 9.81 3.83 -12.14
N THR A 88 10.28 3.36 -10.98
CA THR A 88 11.08 2.14 -10.81
C THR A 88 10.70 1.49 -9.49
N TYR A 89 10.49 0.17 -9.48
CA TYR A 89 10.33 -0.60 -8.25
C TYR A 89 11.33 -1.75 -8.19
N ALA A 90 11.87 -1.98 -7.00
CA ALA A 90 12.67 -3.15 -6.65
C ALA A 90 12.36 -3.52 -5.20
N ARG A 91 12.12 -4.79 -4.92
CA ARG A 91 11.84 -5.26 -3.56
C ARG A 91 13.01 -4.91 -2.63
N PRO A 92 12.78 -4.23 -1.49
CA PRO A 92 13.85 -3.88 -0.57
C PRO A 92 14.44 -5.14 0.09
N THR A 93 15.75 -5.15 0.35
CA THR A 93 16.48 -6.31 0.89
C THR A 93 17.54 -5.85 1.90
N GLY A 94 17.94 -6.74 2.82
CA GLY A 94 18.99 -6.45 3.80
C GLY A 94 18.69 -5.17 4.62
N PRO A 95 19.65 -4.22 4.74
CA PRO A 95 19.43 -2.97 5.48
C PRO A 95 18.27 -2.12 4.96
N THR A 96 17.99 -2.11 3.64
CA THR A 96 16.89 -1.31 3.07
C THR A 96 15.53 -1.90 3.44
N TYR A 97 15.43 -3.23 3.52
CA TYR A 97 14.24 -3.92 4.03
C TYR A 97 13.98 -3.55 5.49
N VAL A 98 15.00 -3.58 6.35
CA VAL A 98 14.85 -3.27 7.78
C VAL A 98 14.39 -1.83 8.00
N GLU A 99 14.91 -0.88 7.24
CA GLU A 99 14.50 0.53 7.32
C GLU A 99 13.09 0.76 6.76
N ALA A 100 12.73 0.14 5.62
CA ALA A 100 11.38 0.22 5.07
C ALA A 100 10.33 -0.42 5.99
N LEU A 101 10.66 -1.58 6.59
CA LEU A 101 9.83 -2.23 7.60
C LEU A 101 9.61 -1.34 8.83
N ARG A 102 10.64 -0.63 9.32
CA ARG A 102 10.48 0.31 10.45
C ARG A 102 9.54 1.45 10.10
N ARG A 103 9.66 2.05 8.91
CA ARG A 103 8.74 3.12 8.46
C ARG A 103 7.30 2.60 8.38
N TYR A 104 7.08 1.52 7.64
CA TYR A 104 5.78 0.85 7.56
C TYR A 104 5.20 0.55 8.94
N ALA A 105 6.01 -0.04 9.83
CA ALA A 105 5.59 -0.44 11.15
C ALA A 105 5.35 0.72 12.13
N HIS A 106 5.66 1.98 11.77
CA HIS A 106 5.34 3.16 12.56
C HIS A 106 4.34 4.12 11.88
N SER A 107 4.21 4.12 10.54
CA SER A 107 3.25 4.98 9.81
C SER A 107 1.91 4.30 9.47
N VAL A 108 1.74 3.00 9.72
CA VAL A 108 0.42 2.35 9.65
C VAL A 108 -0.39 2.73 10.89
N ASP A 109 -1.54 3.40 10.72
CA ASP A 109 -2.51 3.58 11.81
C ASP A 109 -2.95 2.19 12.31
N PRO A 110 -2.77 1.87 13.61
CA PRO A 110 -3.14 0.57 14.16
C PRO A 110 -4.63 0.22 14.09
N TYR A 111 -5.52 1.21 13.99
CA TYR A 111 -6.96 1.00 13.84
C TYR A 111 -7.41 0.92 12.38
N SER A 112 -6.51 1.25 11.45
CA SER A 112 -6.76 1.17 10.02
C SER A 112 -6.73 -0.28 9.51
N GLY A 113 -7.52 -0.58 8.48
CA GLY A 113 -7.53 -1.90 7.87
C GLY A 113 -6.23 -2.19 7.13
N ARG A 114 -5.96 -3.46 6.82
CA ARG A 114 -4.85 -3.87 5.93
C ARG A 114 -4.87 -3.16 4.56
N SER A 115 -6.02 -2.61 4.15
CA SER A 115 -6.26 -1.84 2.94
C SER A 115 -5.79 -0.39 2.99
N ASP A 116 -5.58 0.15 4.18
CA ASP A 116 -5.57 1.60 4.41
C ASP A 116 -4.15 2.18 4.54
N PHE A 117 -3.13 1.34 4.34
CA PHE A 117 -1.76 1.81 4.19
C PHE A 117 -1.64 2.61 2.88
N ASP A 118 -1.75 3.94 2.99
CA ASP A 118 -1.63 4.88 1.88
C ASP A 118 -0.16 5.10 1.45
N GLY A 119 0.66 4.04 1.52
CA GLY A 119 2.08 4.08 1.24
C GLY A 119 2.87 4.98 2.19
N ASP A 120 4.01 5.60 1.84
CA ASP A 120 5.00 5.44 0.76
C ASP A 120 4.58 5.37 -0.73
N GLN A 121 5.06 6.31 -1.56
CA GLN A 121 4.87 6.33 -3.02
C GLN A 121 5.81 5.37 -3.78
N ASN A 122 6.76 4.73 -3.08
CA ASN A 122 7.74 3.81 -3.67
C ASN A 122 7.17 2.44 -4.09
N TYR A 123 5.93 2.12 -3.73
CA TYR A 123 5.27 0.85 -4.07
C TYR A 123 4.17 1.04 -5.13
N PRO A 124 4.01 0.12 -6.10
CA PRO A 124 2.87 0.12 -7.01
C PRO A 124 1.56 0.01 -6.24
N ARG A 125 0.57 0.83 -6.61
CA ARG A 125 -0.71 0.93 -5.89
C ARG A 125 -1.92 0.62 -6.75
N MET A 126 -1.77 0.72 -8.07
CA MET A 126 -2.87 0.52 -9.00
C MET A 126 -2.87 -0.92 -9.51
N HIS A 127 -4.06 -1.53 -9.54
CA HIS A 127 -4.22 -2.94 -9.89
C HIS A 127 -4.24 -3.11 -11.41
N SER A 128 -3.20 -3.73 -11.97
CA SER A 128 -3.11 -4.02 -13.40
C SER A 128 -3.79 -5.34 -13.72
N MET A 129 -4.52 -5.41 -14.83
CA MET A 129 -5.52 -6.44 -15.11
C MET A 129 -5.51 -6.88 -16.57
N THR A 130 -5.79 -8.17 -16.81
CA THR A 130 -6.14 -8.66 -18.16
C THR A 130 -7.48 -8.07 -18.62
N THR A 131 -7.83 -8.25 -19.89
CA THR A 131 -9.15 -7.86 -20.44
C THR A 131 -10.31 -8.53 -19.70
N GLU A 132 -10.19 -9.81 -19.35
CA GLU A 132 -11.19 -10.59 -18.62
C GLU A 132 -11.33 -10.11 -17.17
N GLU A 133 -10.21 -9.86 -16.49
CA GLU A 133 -10.19 -9.29 -15.15
C GLU A 133 -10.82 -7.89 -15.14
N ALA A 134 -10.52 -7.05 -16.12
CA ALA A 134 -11.12 -5.73 -16.30
C ALA A 134 -12.64 -5.81 -16.53
N HIS A 135 -13.13 -6.75 -17.36
CA HIS A 135 -14.56 -6.99 -17.53
C HIS A 135 -15.26 -7.44 -16.23
N GLN A 136 -14.63 -8.34 -15.47
CA GLN A 136 -15.14 -8.75 -14.16
C GLN A 136 -15.15 -7.59 -13.15
N TRP A 137 -14.10 -6.77 -13.13
CA TRP A 137 -14.00 -5.59 -12.28
C TRP A 137 -15.09 -4.58 -12.64
N ILE A 138 -15.29 -4.30 -13.93
CA ILE A 138 -16.37 -3.45 -14.45
C ILE A 138 -17.74 -3.96 -13.99
N SER A 139 -17.99 -5.27 -14.13
CA SER A 139 -19.25 -5.89 -13.71
C SER A 139 -19.50 -5.72 -12.20
N LYS A 140 -18.49 -6.04 -11.37
CA LYS A 140 -18.55 -5.88 -9.90
C LYS A 140 -18.71 -4.42 -9.45
N ASN A 141 -18.15 -3.47 -10.19
CA ASN A 141 -18.18 -2.05 -9.88
C ASN A 141 -19.28 -1.27 -10.63
N THR A 142 -20.16 -1.94 -11.39
CA THR A 142 -21.36 -1.31 -11.96
C THR A 142 -22.55 -1.63 -11.07
N GLY A 143 -23.12 -0.62 -10.41
CA GLY A 143 -24.28 -0.84 -9.53
C GLY A 143 -25.52 -1.32 -10.30
N PRO A 144 -26.48 -2.02 -9.65
CA PRO A 144 -27.63 -2.65 -10.31
C PRO A 144 -28.62 -1.70 -11.00
N LYS A 145 -28.42 -0.37 -10.90
CA LYS A 145 -29.17 0.67 -11.62
C LYS A 145 -28.40 1.29 -12.80
N GLY A 146 -27.27 0.70 -13.23
CA GLY A 146 -26.41 1.26 -14.28
C GLY A 146 -25.64 2.53 -13.87
N GLY A 147 -25.63 2.85 -12.57
CA GLY A 147 -24.86 3.96 -12.02
C GLY A 147 -23.36 3.70 -12.15
N ARG A 148 -22.65 4.66 -12.77
CA ARG A 148 -21.20 4.62 -12.98
C ARG A 148 -20.45 4.85 -11.66
N ASN A 149 -20.38 3.84 -10.79
CA ASN A 149 -19.60 3.95 -9.55
C ASN A 149 -18.08 4.04 -9.82
N TYR A 150 -17.63 3.64 -11.02
CA TYR A 150 -16.30 3.93 -11.53
C TYR A 150 -16.36 4.88 -12.72
N LYS A 151 -15.35 5.75 -12.85
CA LYS A 151 -15.18 6.60 -14.04
C LYS A 151 -14.18 5.93 -14.99
N ARG A 152 -14.49 5.87 -16.29
CA ARG A 152 -13.42 5.68 -17.29
C ARG A 152 -12.67 7.00 -17.44
N CYS A 153 -11.35 6.94 -17.55
CA CYS A 153 -10.55 8.12 -17.84
C CYS A 153 -10.97 8.72 -19.19
N ALA A 154 -11.22 10.03 -19.27
CA ALA A 154 -11.60 10.69 -20.52
C ALA A 154 -10.53 10.57 -21.64
N ARG A 155 -9.28 10.18 -21.30
CA ARG A 155 -8.21 9.85 -22.26
C ARG A 155 -8.29 8.41 -22.79
N CYS A 156 -8.65 7.44 -21.94
CA CYS A 156 -8.72 6.00 -22.27
C CYS A 156 -10.14 5.53 -22.64
N GLY A 157 -11.10 6.44 -22.57
CA GLY A 157 -12.48 6.24 -22.93
C GLY A 157 -13.11 7.59 -23.24
N PRO A 158 -12.65 8.28 -24.31
CA PRO A 158 -13.30 9.50 -24.76
C PRO A 158 -14.79 9.24 -24.99
N ALA A 159 -15.62 10.22 -24.64
CA ALA A 159 -17.03 10.16 -24.97
C ALA A 159 -17.17 10.19 -26.51
N VAL A 160 -17.96 9.26 -27.04
CA VAL A 160 -18.43 9.26 -28.42
C VAL A 160 -19.46 10.38 -28.60
#